data_AF-A0A0C4US22-F1
#
_entry.id   AF-A0A0C4US22-F1
#
_cell.length_a   1.000
_cell.length_b   1.000
_cell.length_c   1.000
_cell.angle_alpha   90.00
_cell.angle_beta   90.00
_cell.angle_gamma   90.00
#
_symmetry.space_group_name_H-M   'P 1'
#
loop_
_entity.id
_entity.type
_entity.pdbx_description
1 polymer ?
#
loop_
_entity_poly.entity_id
_entity_poly.type
_entity_poly.pdbx_seq_one_letter_code
_entity_poly.pdbx_strand_id
1 'polypeptide(L)' 'TRVSVLKYNQSVQLILQGTNVTSAENHPIHLHGHNFYVVGYGTGNYPGPSNFNLVDPPSRNTIGVPTNGWVAIRFIANNP' A
#
# COMPACT_ATOMS: atom_id res chain seq x y z
N THR A 1 10.86 -3.25 18.93
CA THR A 1 10.36 -2.80 17.62
C THR A 1 11.23 -3.36 16.52
N ARG A 2 10.64 -3.82 15.40
CA ARG A 2 11.40 -4.17 14.19
C ARG A 2 11.20 -3.07 13.16
N VAL A 3 12.27 -2.69 12.47
CA VAL A 3 12.25 -1.63 11.45
C VAL A 3 12.72 -2.21 10.12
N SER A 4 12.18 -1.68 9.03
CA SER A 4 12.69 -1.94 7.68
C SER A 4 13.56 -0.75 7.27
N VAL A 5 14.87 -0.96 7.13
CA VAL A 5 15.79 0.06 6.67
C VAL A 5 15.79 0.06 5.15
N LEU A 6 15.45 1.20 4.56
CA LEU A 6 15.43 1.40 3.11
C LEU A 6 16.59 2.28 2.70
N LYS A 7 17.10 2.09 1.48
CA LYS A 7 18.11 3.00 0.92
C LYS A 7 17.43 4.30 0.50
N TYR A 8 18.13 5.42 0.67
CA TYR A 8 17.67 6.69 0.11
C TYR A 8 17.41 6.56 -1.40
N ASN A 9 16.33 7.16 -1.89
CA ASN A 9 15.81 7.07 -3.26
C ASN A 9 15.40 5.66 -3.73
N GLN A 10 15.27 4.68 -2.82
CA GLN A 10 14.74 3.37 -3.20
C GLN A 10 13.27 3.50 -3.65
N SER A 11 12.95 2.94 -4.81
CA SER A 11 11.55 2.74 -5.24
C SER A 11 10.95 1.57 -4.47
N VAL A 12 9.84 1.81 -3.77
CA VAL A 12 9.19 0.82 -2.91
C VAL A 12 7.78 0.57 -3.39
N GLN A 13 7.40 -0.71 -3.49
CA GLN A 13 6.01 -1.14 -3.59
C GLN A 13 5.65 -1.89 -2.32
N LEU A 14 4.55 -1.49 -1.68
CA LEU A 14 3.99 -2.18 -0.53
C LEU A 14 2.63 -2.75 -0.88
N ILE A 15 2.44 -4.04 -0.61
CA ILE A 15 1.14 -4.71 -0.70
C ILE A 15 0.60 -4.85 0.72
N LEU A 16 -0.52 -4.20 0.98
CA LEU A 16 -1.25 -4.31 2.24
C LEU A 16 -2.41 -5.28 2.02
N GLN A 17 -2.38 -6.42 2.72
CA GLN A 17 -3.39 -7.47 2.64
C GLN A 17 -4.26 -7.43 3.90
N GLY A 18 -5.55 -7.16 3.74
CA GLY A 18 -6.54 -7.37 4.78
C GLY A 18 -6.72 -8.86 5.04
N THR A 19 -6.86 -9.25 6.30
CA THR A 19 -7.14 -10.63 6.70
C THR A 19 -8.50 -10.72 7.37
N ASN A 20 -8.98 -11.93 7.63
CA ASN A 20 -10.20 -12.18 8.39
C ASN A 20 -9.87 -12.89 9.71
N VAL A 21 -8.72 -12.55 10.32
CA VAL A 21 -8.40 -13.02 11.67
C VAL A 21 -9.29 -12.25 12.63
N THR A 22 -10.19 -12.97 13.31
CA THR A 22 -11.32 -12.41 14.11
C THR A 22 -12.45 -11.84 13.26
N SER A 23 -12.19 -10.80 12.47
CA SER A 23 -13.17 -10.13 11.61
C SER A 23 -12.47 -9.45 10.44
N ALA A 24 -13.14 -9.36 9.30
CA ALA A 24 -12.68 -8.60 8.17
C ALA A 24 -13.11 -7.16 8.32
N GLU A 25 -12.16 -6.23 8.25
CA GLU A 25 -12.39 -4.81 8.50
C GLU A 25 -11.69 -3.95 7.45
N ASN A 26 -12.16 -2.70 7.33
CA ASN A 26 -11.44 -1.68 6.59
C ASN A 26 -10.43 -1.02 7.53
N HIS A 27 -9.15 -1.01 7.15
CA HIS A 27 -8.09 -0.41 7.96
C HIS A 27 -7.47 0.80 7.24
N PRO A 28 -7.66 2.04 7.73
CA PRO A 28 -6.97 3.20 7.19
C PRO A 28 -5.49 3.16 7.58
N ILE A 29 -4.61 3.03 6.59
CA ILE A 29 -3.16 3.03 6.78
C ILE A 29 -2.58 4.36 6.34
N HIS A 30 -1.90 5.04 7.26
CA HIS A 30 -1.20 6.30 7.04
C HIS A 30 0.32 6.08 7.00
N LEU A 31 1.01 6.73 6.07
CA LEU A 31 2.48 6.72 5.99
C LEU A 31 3.02 8.11 6.29
N HIS A 32 3.79 8.22 7.37
CA HIS A 32 4.45 9.47 7.73
C HIS A 32 5.57 9.82 6.73
N GLY A 33 5.78 11.12 6.53
CA GLY A 33 6.91 11.66 5.75
C GLY A 33 6.82 11.48 4.23
N HIS A 34 5.79 10.79 3.72
CA HIS A 34 5.62 10.52 2.29
C HIS A 34 4.15 10.57 1.88
N ASN A 35 3.88 11.11 0.70
CA ASN A 35 2.74 10.65 -0.09
C ASN A 35 3.15 9.41 -0.89
N PHE A 36 2.18 8.60 -1.27
CA PHE A 36 2.32 7.42 -2.10
C PHE A 36 1.25 7.41 -3.20
N TYR A 37 1.51 6.66 -4.26
CA TYR A 37 0.58 6.39 -5.34
C TYR A 37 -0.17 5.09 -5.08
N VAL A 38 -1.50 5.10 -5.12
CA VAL A 38 -2.31 3.88 -5.06
C VAL A 38 -2.41 3.30 -6.47
N VAL A 39 -1.65 2.23 -6.74
CA VAL A 39 -1.54 1.67 -8.09
C VAL A 39 -2.51 0.52 -8.33
N GLY A 40 -3.13 -0.02 -7.29
CA GLY A 40 -4.15 -1.05 -7.42
C GLY A 40 -4.79 -1.38 -6.08
N TYR A 41 -6.00 -1.93 -6.14
CA TYR A 41 -6.69 -2.47 -4.99
C TYR A 41 -7.73 -3.48 -5.47
N GLY A 42 -8.21 -4.32 -4.56
CA GLY A 42 -9.25 -5.29 -4.90
C GLY A 42 -9.74 -6.06 -3.70
N THR A 43 -10.67 -6.96 -3.95
CA THR A 43 -11.17 -7.94 -2.98
C THR A 43 -10.38 -9.24 -3.05
N GLY A 44 -10.46 -10.05 -2.01
CA GLY A 44 -9.76 -11.32 -1.86
C GLY A 44 -8.28 -11.16 -1.53
N ASN A 45 -7.53 -12.23 -1.79
CA ASN A 45 -6.08 -12.24 -1.68
C ASN A 45 -5.45 -11.54 -2.89
N TYR A 46 -4.36 -10.81 -2.67
CA TYR A 46 -3.60 -10.18 -3.74
C TYR A 46 -3.23 -11.21 -4.83
N PRO A 47 -3.67 -11.03 -6.09
CA PRO A 47 -3.53 -12.05 -7.13
C PRO A 47 -2.14 -12.05 -7.80
N GLY A 48 -1.20 -11.23 -7.32
CA GLY A 48 0.05 -10.92 -8.02
C GLY A 48 -0.05 -9.63 -8.85
N PRO A 49 1.06 -9.22 -9.50
CA PRO A 49 1.14 -7.94 -10.19
C PRO A 49 0.40 -7.99 -11.53
N SER A 50 -0.91 -7.74 -11.51
CA SER A 50 -1.73 -7.55 -12.70
C SER A 50 -2.56 -6.27 -12.58
N ASN A 51 -2.79 -5.59 -13.71
CA ASN A 51 -3.74 -4.47 -13.84
C ASN A 51 -3.49 -3.25 -12.93
N PHE A 52 -2.24 -2.91 -12.65
CA PHE A 52 -1.94 -1.66 -11.94
C PHE A 52 -2.20 -0.43 -12.81
N ASN A 53 -2.78 0.61 -12.21
CA ASN A 53 -2.77 1.94 -12.78
C ASN A 53 -1.38 2.55 -12.61
N LEU A 54 -0.63 2.62 -13.71
CA LEU A 54 0.69 3.22 -13.79
C LEU A 54 0.71 4.50 -14.64
N VAL A 55 -0.46 4.99 -15.04
CA VAL A 55 -0.60 6.19 -15.88
C VAL A 55 -0.92 7.39 -15.02
N ASP A 56 -1.96 7.30 -14.19
CA ASP A 56 -2.47 8.40 -13.37
C ASP A 56 -2.96 7.95 -11.97
N PRO A 57 -2.17 7.14 -11.23
CA PRO A 57 -2.60 6.69 -9.92
C PRO A 57 -2.77 7.88 -8.95
N PRO A 58 -3.80 7.86 -8.08
CA PRO A 58 -3.99 8.95 -7.12
C PRO A 58 -2.86 8.97 -6.09
N SER A 59 -2.33 10.17 -5.84
CA SER A 59 -1.39 10.44 -4.75
C SER A 59 -2.14 10.70 -3.44
N ARG A 60 -1.78 9.98 -2.37
CA ARG A 60 -2.40 10.03 -1.03
C ARG A 60 -1.36 9.81 0.05
N ASN A 61 -1.66 10.16 1.31
CA ASN A 61 -0.87 9.78 2.48
C ASN A 61 -1.58 8.76 3.38
N THR A 62 -2.88 8.53 3.14
CA THR A 62 -3.72 7.56 3.86
C THR A 62 -4.60 6.84 2.86
N ILE A 63 -4.75 5.53 3.03
CA ILE A 63 -5.67 4.70 2.23
C ILE A 63 -6.26 3.59 3.10
N GLY A 64 -7.55 3.34 2.96
CA GLY A 64 -8.21 2.19 3.56
C GLY A 64 -7.82 0.91 2.82
N VAL A 65 -7.30 -0.08 3.54
CA VAL A 65 -7.24 -1.46 3.04
C VAL A 65 -8.67 -2.00 3.05
N PRO A 66 -9.25 -2.40 1.90
CA PRO A 66 -10.63 -2.85 1.84
C PRO A 66 -10.88 -4.07 2.74
N THR A 67 -12.09 -4.16 3.29
CA THR A 67 -12.58 -5.36 3.98
C THR A 67 -12.40 -6.59 3.09
N ASN A 68 -11.72 -7.62 3.60
CA ASN A 68 -11.35 -8.81 2.82
C ASN A 68 -10.69 -8.48 1.48
N GLY A 69 -9.79 -7.50 1.45
CA GLY A 69 -9.15 -7.05 0.22
C GLY A 69 -7.69 -6.67 0.39
N TRP A 70 -7.16 -6.02 -0.63
CA TRP A 70 -5.76 -5.62 -0.70
C TRP A 70 -5.62 -4.25 -1.36
N VAL A 71 -4.49 -3.59 -1.07
CA VAL A 71 -4.05 -2.35 -1.74
C VAL A 71 -2.58 -2.46 -2.06
N ALA A 72 -2.21 -2.05 -3.27
CA ALA A 72 -0.84 -1.84 -3.71
C ALA A 72 -0.54 -0.35 -3.75
N ILE A 73 0.47 0.08 -2.97
CA ILE A 73 0.97 1.46 -2.99
C ILE A 73 2.42 1.51 -3.44
N ARG A 74 2.83 2.61 -4.08
CA ARG A 74 4.22 2.89 -4.46
C ARG A 74 4.68 4.25 -3.97
N PHE A 75 5.91 4.33 -3.48
CA PHE A 75 6.56 5.59 -3.11
C PHE A 75 8.07 5.49 -3.32
N ILE A 76 8.73 6.64 -3.30
CA ILE A 76 10.18 6.75 -3.29
C ILE A 76 10.62 7.07 -1.87
N ALA A 77 11.51 6.30 -1.29
CA ALA A 77 12.05 6.55 0.05
C ALA A 77 13.11 7.67 0.01
N ASN A 78 12.66 8.91 -0.16
CA ASN A 78 13.51 10.08 -0.38
C ASN A 78 13.44 11.15 0.72
N ASN A 79 12.85 10.81 1.87
CA ASN A 79 12.81 11.65 3.07
C ASN A 79 13.62 10.99 4.21
N PRO A 80 14.84 11.48 4.51
CA PRO A 80 15.72 10.91 5.52
C PRO A 80 15.35 11.32 6.96
#